data_AF-A0A2M7V9B7-F1
#
_entry.id   AF-A0A2M7V9B7-F1
#
_cell.length_a   1.000
_cell.length_b   1.000
_cell.length_c   1.000
_cell.angle_alpha   90.00
_cell.angle_beta   90.00
_cell.angle_gamma   90.00
#
_symmetry.space_group_name_H-M   'P 1'
#
loop_
_entity.id
_entity.type
_entity.pdbx_description
1 polymer ?
#
loop_
_entity_poly.entity_id
_entity_poly.type
_entity_poly.pdbx_seq_one_letter_code
_entity_poly.pdbx_strand_id
1 'polypeptide(L)'
;MVASGEQSFLFLYLQEQLPKGQFQTTTPCYRADQIDFLHSRSFIKNELIKTDIVNEIELEKIIKICFNFYKKYLPGVKIIKTKIGYDIEYEGMELGSYGIRHSDFISWIYATGCAEPRLSKIINLSKNKYGIPQKTN
;
A
#
# COMPACT_ATOMS: atom_id res chain seq x y z
N MET A 1 16.22 -9.82 -6.47
CA MET A 1 15.66 -8.82 -5.54
C MET A 1 14.17 -8.72 -5.78
N VAL A 2 13.37 -8.57 -4.73
CA VAL A 2 11.91 -8.52 -4.84
C VAL A 2 11.48 -7.05 -4.99
N ALA A 3 10.70 -6.76 -6.03
CA ALA A 3 10.18 -5.41 -6.28
C ALA A 3 8.99 -5.07 -5.37
N SER A 4 8.31 -6.10 -4.84
CA SER A 4 7.19 -5.97 -3.91
C SER A 4 6.89 -7.28 -3.16
N GLY A 5 6.47 -7.20 -1.90
CA GLY A 5 6.02 -8.37 -1.11
C GLY A 5 4.90 -9.18 -1.79
N GLU A 6 4.10 -8.55 -2.65
CA GLU A 6 3.12 -9.20 -3.53
C GLU A 6 3.73 -10.38 -4.32
N GLN A 7 4.94 -10.21 -4.89
CA GLN A 7 5.59 -11.25 -5.69
C GLN A 7 5.93 -12.50 -4.85
N SER A 8 6.29 -12.29 -3.58
CA SER A 8 6.57 -13.39 -2.65
C SER A 8 5.30 -14.19 -2.35
N PHE A 9 4.15 -13.54 -2.18
CA PHE A 9 2.89 -14.24 -2.00
C PHE A 9 2.50 -15.05 -3.23
N LEU A 10 2.60 -14.46 -4.43
CA LEU A 10 2.29 -15.16 -5.67
C LEU A 10 3.20 -16.38 -5.88
N PHE A 11 4.48 -16.27 -5.51
CA PHE A 11 5.39 -17.41 -5.52
C PHE A 11 4.92 -18.52 -4.56
N LEU A 12 4.57 -18.19 -3.32
CA LEU A 12 4.08 -19.19 -2.36
C LEU A 12 2.77 -19.85 -2.81
N TYR A 13 1.88 -19.10 -3.47
CA TYR A 13 0.68 -19.67 -4.07
C TYR A 13 0.99 -20.60 -5.24
N LEU A 14 1.93 -20.23 -6.11
CA LEU A 14 2.38 -21.07 -7.21
C LEU A 14 3.02 -22.38 -6.71
N GLN A 15 3.67 -22.35 -5.54
CA GLN A 15 4.25 -23.53 -4.89
C GLN A 15 3.24 -24.30 -4.02
N GLU A 16 1.97 -23.88 -3.98
CA GLU A 16 0.93 -24.45 -3.10
C GLU A 16 1.31 -24.44 -1.61
N GLN A 17 2.18 -23.50 -1.20
CA GLN A 17 2.70 -23.37 0.17
C GLN A 17 1.91 -22.38 1.02
N LEU A 18 0.94 -21.68 0.43
CA LEU A 18 0.09 -20.74 1.13
C LEU A 18 -1.39 -21.04 0.84
N PRO A 19 -2.24 -21.22 1.87
CA PRO A 19 -3.66 -21.42 1.67
C PRO A 19 -4.33 -20.12 1.20
N LYS A 20 -5.52 -20.23 0.61
CA LYS A 20 -6.35 -19.05 0.35
C LYS A 20 -6.73 -18.38 1.67
N GLY A 21 -6.68 -17.05 1.71
CA GLY A 21 -6.90 -16.31 2.95
C GLY A 21 -6.48 -14.85 2.85
N GLN A 22 -6.21 -14.26 4.01
CA GLN A 22 -5.75 -12.88 4.16
C GLN A 22 -4.40 -12.88 4.83
N PHE A 23 -3.41 -12.26 4.19
CA PHE A 23 -2.04 -12.23 4.68
C PHE A 23 -1.44 -10.84 4.51
N GLN A 24 -0.42 -10.56 5.32
CA GLN A 24 0.38 -9.34 5.20
C GLN A 24 1.86 -9.66 5.31
N THR A 25 2.71 -8.84 4.71
CA THR A 25 4.16 -8.95 4.85
C THR A 25 4.83 -7.59 4.76
N THR A 26 5.83 -7.36 5.60
CA THR A 26 6.64 -6.15 5.59
C THR A 26 8.00 -6.47 5.01
N THR A 27 8.32 -5.92 3.84
CA THR A 27 9.54 -6.28 3.10
C THR A 27 10.26 -5.05 2.56
N PRO A 28 11.61 -5.10 2.47
CA PRO A 28 12.34 -4.13 1.66
C PRO A 28 12.02 -4.37 0.18
N CYS A 29 11.56 -3.33 -0.49
CA CYS A 29 11.24 -3.29 -1.91
C CYS A 29 12.34 -2.51 -2.65
N TYR A 30 12.92 -3.11 -3.68
CA TYR A 30 13.98 -2.50 -4.48
C TYR A 30 13.47 -2.16 -5.88
N ARG A 31 13.69 -0.92 -6.31
CA ARG A 31 13.30 -0.46 -7.66
C ARG A 31 14.44 0.30 -8.30
N ALA A 32 14.60 0.12 -9.61
CA ALA A 32 15.53 0.88 -10.44
C ALA A 32 14.95 2.22 -10.90
N ASP A 33 13.99 2.77 -10.15
CA ASP A 33 13.27 4.00 -10.48
C ASP A 33 14.16 5.24 -10.28
N GLN A 34 13.74 6.36 -10.84
CA GLN A 34 14.34 7.65 -10.51
C GLN A 34 14.23 7.91 -9.00
N ILE A 35 15.32 8.45 -8.42
CA ILE A 35 15.31 8.90 -7.04
C ILE A 35 14.75 10.30 -7.02
N ASP A 36 13.65 10.49 -6.30
CA ASP A 36 13.10 11.80 -6.02
C ASP A 36 12.66 11.88 -4.54
N PHE A 37 11.90 12.91 -4.18
CA PHE A 37 11.42 13.09 -2.82
C PHE A 37 10.61 11.89 -2.30
N LEU A 38 9.72 11.32 -3.14
CA LEU A 38 8.81 10.22 -2.81
C LEU A 38 9.34 8.84 -3.22
N HIS A 39 10.32 8.80 -4.11
CA HIS A 39 10.90 7.58 -4.67
C HIS A 39 12.34 7.38 -4.20
N SER A 40 12.59 6.21 -3.61
CA SER A 40 13.92 5.80 -3.16
C SER A 40 14.23 4.44 -3.77
N ARG A 41 15.51 4.16 -4.07
CA ARG A 41 15.93 2.87 -4.65
C ARG A 41 15.50 1.67 -3.81
N SER A 42 15.40 1.87 -2.51
CA SER A 42 14.85 0.93 -1.55
C SER A 42 13.89 1.62 -0.61
N PHE A 43 12.79 0.96 -0.30
CA PHE A 43 11.82 1.40 0.70
C PHE A 43 11.21 0.17 1.37
N ILE A 44 10.65 0.31 2.58
CA ILE A 44 9.94 -0.77 3.26
C ILE A 44 8.45 -0.63 2.96
N LYS A 45 7.81 -1.74 2.58
CA LYS A 45 6.38 -1.77 2.34
C LYS A 45 5.72 -2.88 3.14
N ASN A 46 4.66 -2.54 3.87
CA ASN A 46 3.68 -3.51 4.34
C ASN A 46 2.68 -3.77 3.22
N GLU A 47 2.74 -4.96 2.64
CA GLU A 47 1.84 -5.45 1.59
C GLU A 47 0.71 -6.26 2.21
N LEU A 48 -0.51 -6.06 1.72
CA LEU A 48 -1.69 -6.83 2.08
C LEU A 48 -2.17 -7.63 0.87
N ILE A 49 -2.55 -8.88 1.07
CA ILE A 49 -3.14 -9.73 0.05
C ILE A 49 -4.38 -10.46 0.60
N LYS A 50 -5.42 -10.59 -0.23
CA LYS A 50 -6.62 -11.38 0.07
C LYS A 50 -7.01 -12.25 -1.12
N THR A 51 -7.19 -13.55 -0.90
CA THR A 51 -7.36 -14.57 -1.96
C THR A 51 -8.51 -15.55 -1.72
N ASP A 52 -9.11 -15.54 -0.53
CA ASP A 52 -10.29 -16.33 -0.17
C ASP A 52 -11.56 -15.79 -0.82
N ILE A 53 -11.82 -14.49 -0.73
CA ILE A 53 -12.98 -13.81 -1.32
C ILE A 53 -12.49 -12.58 -2.08
N VAL A 54 -12.63 -12.59 -3.40
CA VAL A 54 -12.10 -11.55 -4.29
C VAL A 54 -13.25 -10.92 -5.07
N ASN A 55 -13.68 -9.74 -4.64
CA ASN A 55 -14.70 -8.93 -5.30
C ASN A 55 -14.58 -7.47 -4.85
N GLU A 56 -15.32 -6.58 -5.52
CA GLU A 56 -15.27 -5.14 -5.28
C GLU A 56 -15.69 -4.77 -3.84
N ILE A 57 -16.65 -5.50 -3.25
CA ILE A 57 -17.12 -5.25 -1.88
C ILE A 57 -16.00 -5.48 -0.86
N GLU A 58 -15.22 -6.56 -1.02
CA GLU A 58 -14.07 -6.84 -0.16
C GLU A 58 -12.92 -5.86 -0.41
N LEU A 59 -12.70 -5.44 -1.66
CA LEU A 59 -11.73 -4.41 -2.00
C LEU A 59 -12.06 -3.07 -1.30
N GLU A 60 -13.32 -2.63 -1.37
CA GLU A 60 -13.79 -1.41 -0.70
C GLU A 60 -13.59 -1.46 0.81
N LYS A 61 -13.80 -2.62 1.45
CA LYS A 61 -13.52 -2.82 2.88
C LYS A 61 -12.04 -2.60 3.20
N ILE A 62 -11.13 -3.19 2.41
CA ILE A 62 -9.68 -3.04 2.59
C ILE A 62 -9.25 -1.59 2.38
N ILE A 63 -9.76 -0.94 1.32
CA ILE A 63 -9.50 0.48 1.06
C ILE A 63 -9.95 1.33 2.25
N LYS A 64 -11.15 1.08 2.80
CA LYS A 64 -11.67 1.82 3.96
C LYS A 64 -10.81 1.64 5.21
N ILE A 65 -10.29 0.44 5.46
CA ILE A 65 -9.36 0.17 6.57
C ILE A 65 -8.10 1.00 6.40
N CYS A 66 -7.47 0.95 5.22
CA CYS A 66 -6.22 1.66 4.97
C CYS A 66 -6.42 3.19 4.93
N PHE A 67 -7.54 3.66 4.38
CA PHE A 67 -7.95 5.06 4.42
C PHE A 67 -8.07 5.58 5.85
N ASN A 68 -8.77 4.82 6.72
CA ASN A 68 -8.90 5.18 8.13
C ASN A 68 -7.55 5.16 8.86
N PHE A 69 -6.63 4.27 8.47
CA PHE A 69 -5.26 4.28 8.99
C PHE A 69 -4.53 5.58 8.61
N TYR A 70 -4.45 5.93 7.32
CA TYR A 70 -3.74 7.14 6.89
C TYR A 70 -4.39 8.43 7.42
N LYS A 71 -5.73 8.47 7.51
CA LYS A 71 -6.48 9.62 8.01
C LYS A 71 -6.10 10.01 9.45
N LYS A 72 -5.60 9.07 10.26
CA LYS A 72 -5.07 9.35 11.62
C LYS A 72 -3.86 10.29 11.59
N TYR A 73 -3.06 10.22 10.53
CA TYR A 73 -1.82 10.99 10.39
C TYR A 73 -1.99 12.19 9.43
N LEU A 74 -2.83 12.03 8.41
CA LEU A 74 -3.03 12.98 7.33
C LEU A 74 -4.54 13.17 7.11
N PRO A 75 -5.21 14.10 7.83
CA PRO A 75 -6.67 14.25 7.77
C PRO A 75 -7.23 14.57 6.36
N GLY A 76 -6.40 15.10 5.47
CA GLY A 76 -6.75 15.50 4.10
C GLY A 76 -6.61 14.39 3.04
N VAL A 77 -6.43 13.13 3.43
CA VAL A 77 -6.32 12.01 2.47
C VAL A 77 -7.60 11.82 1.66
N LYS A 78 -7.45 11.38 0.41
CA LYS A 78 -8.53 11.11 -0.53
C LYS A 78 -8.35 9.74 -1.18
N ILE A 79 -9.46 9.12 -1.57
CA ILE A 79 -9.46 7.93 -2.42
C ILE A 79 -9.63 8.42 -3.85
N ILE A 80 -8.70 8.05 -4.73
CA ILE A 80 -8.70 8.41 -6.14
C ILE A 80 -8.91 7.14 -6.96
N LYS A 81 -9.93 7.13 -7.81
CA LYS A 81 -10.16 6.02 -8.74
C LYS A 81 -9.20 6.13 -9.91
N THR A 82 -8.49 5.04 -10.22
CA THR A 82 -7.56 4.95 -11.34
C THR A 82 -8.11 4.03 -12.44
N LYS A 83 -7.35 3.86 -13.52
CA LYS A 83 -7.73 2.96 -14.62
C LYS A 83 -7.79 1.48 -14.19
N ILE A 84 -7.01 1.11 -13.17
CA ILE A 84 -6.77 -0.30 -12.79
C ILE A 84 -7.11 -0.61 -11.32
N GLY A 85 -7.72 0.34 -10.61
CA GLY A 85 -8.02 0.21 -9.19
C GLY A 85 -8.21 1.57 -8.52
N TYR A 86 -7.63 1.72 -7.34
CA TYR A 86 -7.75 2.90 -6.51
C TYR A 86 -6.41 3.24 -5.87
N ASP A 87 -6.15 4.53 -5.69
CA ASP A 87 -5.04 5.03 -4.88
C ASP A 87 -5.61 5.81 -3.69
N ILE A 88 -4.88 5.77 -2.58
CA ILE A 88 -5.07 6.73 -1.49
C ILE A 88 -3.99 7.77 -1.62
N GLU A 89 -4.38 9.03 -1.71
CA GLU A 89 -3.47 10.16 -1.93
C GLU A 89 -3.61 11.23 -0.85
N TYR A 90 -2.53 11.97 -0.61
CA TYR A 90 -2.52 13.22 0.15
C TYR A 90 -1.92 14.33 -0.70
N GLU A 91 -2.69 15.37 -1.00
CA GLU A 91 -2.27 16.51 -1.85
C GLU A 91 -1.64 16.09 -3.19
N GLY A 92 -2.18 15.04 -3.84
CA GLY A 92 -1.64 14.51 -5.10
C GLY A 92 -0.44 13.58 -4.95
N MET A 93 -0.03 13.26 -3.72
CA MET A 93 1.03 12.29 -3.44
C MET A 93 0.42 10.94 -3.04
N GLU A 94 0.72 9.90 -3.81
CA GLU A 94 0.25 8.52 -3.57
C GLU A 94 0.83 7.94 -2.26
N LEU A 95 -0.04 7.45 -1.38
CA LEU A 95 0.33 6.72 -0.15
C LEU A 95 0.28 5.21 -0.36
N GLY A 96 -0.61 4.74 -1.23
CA GLY A 96 -0.70 3.33 -1.58
C GLY A 96 -1.76 3.05 -2.64
N SER A 97 -1.58 1.91 -3.32
CA SER A 97 -2.46 1.43 -4.38
C SER A 97 -3.21 0.16 -3.97
N TYR A 98 -4.41 0.01 -4.54
CA TYR A 98 -5.38 -1.03 -4.22
C TYR A 98 -6.07 -1.50 -5.50
N GLY A 99 -6.29 -2.80 -5.61
CA GLY A 99 -7.10 -3.32 -6.70
C GLY A 99 -7.23 -4.83 -6.65
N ILE A 100 -7.87 -5.35 -7.70
CA ILE A 100 -8.03 -6.78 -7.92
C ILE A 100 -7.16 -7.15 -9.13
N ARG A 101 -6.45 -8.26 -9.01
CA ARG A 101 -5.69 -8.88 -10.09
C ARG A 101 -6.06 -10.34 -10.23
N HIS A 102 -5.78 -10.85 -11.41
CA HIS A 102 -6.05 -12.22 -11.81
C HIS A 102 -4.84 -12.78 -12.53
N SER A 103 -4.62 -14.08 -12.36
CA SER A 103 -3.67 -14.91 -13.08
C SER A 103 -4.32 -16.26 -13.37
N ASP A 104 -3.65 -17.12 -14.13
CA ASP A 104 -4.16 -18.45 -14.47
C ASP A 104 -4.42 -19.35 -13.24
N PHE A 105 -3.74 -19.10 -12.12
CA PHE A 105 -3.79 -19.94 -10.93
C PHE A 105 -4.46 -19.29 -9.72
N ILE A 106 -4.55 -17.95 -9.67
CA ILE A 106 -5.15 -17.24 -8.53
C ILE A 106 -5.70 -15.86 -8.91
N SER A 107 -6.78 -15.48 -8.25
CA SER A 107 -7.28 -14.10 -8.19
C SER A 107 -7.02 -13.55 -6.79
N TRP A 108 -6.67 -12.27 -6.68
CA TRP A 108 -6.35 -11.65 -5.39
C TRP A 108 -6.69 -10.17 -5.38
N ILE A 109 -7.01 -9.66 -4.18
CA ILE A 109 -6.91 -8.24 -3.88
C ILE A 109 -5.48 -7.96 -3.46
N TYR A 110 -4.83 -6.99 -4.10
CA TYR A 110 -3.57 -6.41 -3.67
C TYR A 110 -3.83 -5.04 -3.02
N ALA A 111 -3.11 -4.75 -1.94
CA ALA A 111 -3.28 -3.49 -1.22
C ALA A 111 -2.00 -3.07 -0.49
N THR A 112 -1.77 -1.77 -0.42
CA THR A 112 -0.63 -1.20 0.33
C THR A 112 -1.08 -0.83 1.75
N GLY A 113 -0.59 -1.55 2.76
CA GLY A 113 -0.84 -1.21 4.16
C GLY A 113 -0.10 0.06 4.59
N CYS A 114 1.19 0.16 4.23
CA CYS A 114 2.01 1.36 4.42
C CYS A 114 3.31 1.25 3.61
N ALA A 115 3.81 2.37 3.08
CA ALA A 115 5.14 2.47 2.48
C ALA A 115 5.99 3.51 3.22
N GLU A 116 7.12 3.08 3.76
CA GLU A 116 8.10 3.94 4.43
C GLU A 116 9.42 3.99 3.63
N PRO A 117 10.08 5.16 3.51
CA PRO A 117 9.87 6.38 4.30
C PRO A 117 8.78 7.31 3.74
N ARG A 118 7.99 6.88 2.75
CA ARG A 118 7.05 7.74 2.01
C ARG A 118 6.03 8.40 2.95
N LEU A 119 5.35 7.62 3.79
CA LEU A 119 4.38 8.15 4.75
C LEU A 119 5.05 9.15 5.72
N SER A 120 6.16 8.77 6.34
CA SER A 120 6.87 9.65 7.28
C SER A 120 7.34 10.97 6.63
N LYS A 121 7.83 10.92 5.39
CA LYS A 121 8.22 12.12 4.63
C LYS A 121 7.02 13.04 4.38
N ILE A 122 5.88 12.50 3.98
CA ILE A 122 4.67 13.29 3.72
C ILE A 122 4.11 13.89 5.02
N ILE A 123 4.13 13.15 6.12
CA ILE A 123 3.75 13.66 7.45
C ILE A 123 4.64 14.85 7.83
N ASN A 124 5.96 14.72 7.67
CA ASN A 124 6.89 15.80 7.99
C ASN A 124 6.69 17.02 7.09
N LEU A 125 6.43 16.82 5.80
CA LEU A 125 6.11 17.90 4.87
C LEU A 125 4.81 18.63 5.29
N SER A 126 3.76 17.89 5.62
CA SER A 126 2.49 18.44 6.12
C SER A 126 2.69 19.25 7.41
N LYS A 127 3.49 18.75 8.36
CA LYS A 127 3.78 19.46 9.61
C LYS A 127 4.51 20.77 9.36
N ASN A 128 5.51 20.78 8.48
CA ASN A 128 6.27 21.98 8.12
C ASN A 128 5.41 23.02 7.39
N LYS A 129 4.48 22.56 6.53
CA LYS A 129 3.57 23.44 5.77
C LYS A 129 2.49 24.09 6.63
N TYR A 130 2.01 23.38 7.67
CA TYR A 130 0.88 23.83 8.50
C TYR A 130 1.24 24.16 9.96
N GLY A 131 2.51 24.09 10.34
CA GLY A 131 3.00 24.55 11.65
C GLY A 131 2.45 23.79 12.87
N ILE A 132 2.07 22.51 12.73
CA ILE A 132 1.47 21.74 13.83
C ILE A 132 2.58 21.30 14.80
N PRO A 133 2.57 21.75 16.07
CA PRO A 133 3.62 21.41 17.04
C PRO A 133 3.64 19.91 17.35
N GLN A 134 4.84 19.37 17.58
CA GLN A 134 5.02 17.98 18.03
C GLN A 134 4.27 17.75 19.34
N LYS A 135 3.33 16.80 19.38
CA LYS A 135 3.03 16.11 20.63
C LYS A 135 4.18 15.15 20.89
N THR A 136 5.06 15.51 21.83
CA THR A 136 5.99 14.59 22.47
C THR A 136 5.15 13.50 23.15
N ASN A 137 5.43 12.24 22.82
CA ASN A 137 4.96 11.08 23.60
C ASN A 137 5.55 11.15 25.01
#